data_AF-A0A8J6VNU9-F1
#
_entry.id   AF-A0A8J6VNU9-F1
#
_cell.length_a   1.000
_cell.length_b   1.000
_cell.length_c   1.000
_cell.angle_alpha   90.00
_cell.angle_beta   90.00
_cell.angle_gamma   90.00
#
_symmetry.space_group_name_H-M   'P 1'
#
loop_
_entity.id
_entity.type
_entity.pdbx_description
1 polymer ?
#
loop_
_entity_poly.entity_id
_entity_poly.type
_entity_poly.pdbx_seq_one_letter_code
_entity_poly.pdbx_strand_id
1 'polypeptide(L)'
;MSASQEKQSRKGLGQYYSEPKKPTMIGLTPTAVERLDELAAEFQLSRSEFIERIARRIIPVGTPWLHTVSSMDEHNAAESQ
;
A
#
# COMPACT_ATOMS: atom_id res chain seq x y z
N MET A 1 -9.64 12.72 43.95
CA MET A 1 -10.31 12.76 42.62
C MET A 1 -9.42 13.49 41.65
N SER A 2 -9.32 12.97 40.42
CA SER A 2 -8.85 13.64 39.19
C SER A 2 -7.36 13.96 39.06
N ALA A 3 -6.68 13.71 37.94
CA ALA A 3 -7.00 12.95 36.73
C ALA A 3 -5.70 12.65 35.97
N SER A 4 -5.64 11.46 35.40
CA SER A 4 -5.02 11.11 34.12
C SER A 4 -3.56 11.50 33.87
N GLN A 5 -2.67 10.55 34.17
CA GLN A 5 -1.37 10.46 33.52
C GLN A 5 -1.57 10.30 32.01
N GLU A 6 -1.37 11.37 31.25
CA GLU A 6 -1.19 11.30 29.79
C GLU A 6 -0.01 10.38 29.50
N LYS A 7 -0.31 9.17 29.00
CA LYS A 7 0.68 8.29 28.40
C LYS A 7 1.30 9.02 27.24
N GLN A 8 2.53 9.49 27.43
CA GLN A 8 3.43 9.93 26.38
C GLN A 8 3.64 8.77 25.40
N SER A 9 2.76 8.67 24.42
CA SER A 9 2.92 7.76 23.30
C SER A 9 4.10 8.28 22.50
N ARG A 10 5.12 7.43 22.38
CA ARG A 10 6.42 7.66 21.76
C ARG A 10 6.31 8.59 20.54
N LYS A 11 6.60 9.88 20.77
CA LYS A 11 6.94 10.87 19.74
C LYS A 11 8.14 10.32 18.98
N GLY A 12 7.95 9.95 17.73
CA GLY A 12 9.06 9.48 16.90
C GLY A 12 8.71 9.42 15.43
N LEU A 13 7.66 8.69 15.06
CA LEU A 13 7.34 8.43 13.65
C LEU A 13 5.84 8.16 13.54
N GLY A 14 5.08 8.96 12.78
CA GLY A 14 3.78 8.47 12.29
C GLY A 14 2.52 9.30 12.60
N GLN A 15 2.61 10.62 12.56
CA GLN A 15 1.44 11.42 12.14
C GLN A 15 1.87 12.21 10.91
N TYR A 16 2.00 11.52 9.77
CA TYR A 16 2.26 12.18 8.49
C TYR A 16 1.09 13.08 8.07
N TYR A 17 -0.10 12.83 8.64
CA TYR A 17 -1.33 13.55 8.38
C TYR A 17 -1.81 14.26 9.65
N SER A 18 -2.35 15.46 9.49
CA SER A 18 -2.93 16.27 10.57
C SER A 18 -4.30 15.78 11.02
N GLU A 19 -4.92 14.88 10.25
CA GLU A 19 -6.25 14.33 10.54
C GLU A 19 -6.19 13.25 11.63
N PRO A 20 -7.06 13.30 12.65
CA PRO A 20 -7.10 12.26 13.67
C PRO A 20 -7.60 10.93 13.06
N LYS A 21 -6.94 9.82 13.44
CA LYS A 21 -7.35 8.48 13.01
C LYS A 21 -8.71 8.10 13.59
N LYS A 22 -9.61 7.59 12.75
CA LYS A 22 -10.88 6.97 13.18
C LYS A 22 -10.74 5.45 13.21
N PRO A 23 -10.91 4.79 14.37
CA PRO A 23 -10.89 3.33 14.44
C PRO A 23 -11.95 2.73 13.50
N THR A 24 -11.52 1.85 12.59
CA THR A 24 -12.39 1.20 11.60
C THR A 24 -12.07 -0.30 11.58
N MET A 25 -13.10 -1.13 11.68
CA MET A 25 -12.97 -2.59 11.61
C MET A 25 -13.08 -3.06 10.16
N ILE A 26 -12.16 -3.92 9.72
CA ILE A 26 -12.17 -4.55 8.40
C ILE A 26 -12.06 -6.05 8.61
N GLY A 27 -13.03 -6.80 8.08
CA GLY A 27 -12.96 -8.27 8.07
C GLY A 27 -12.03 -8.75 6.97
N LEU A 28 -11.03 -9.56 7.33
CA LEU A 28 -10.08 -10.18 6.41
C LEU A 28 -9.89 -11.65 6.80
N THR A 29 -9.56 -12.50 5.83
CA THR A 29 -9.14 -13.87 6.12
C THR A 29 -7.79 -13.87 6.85
N PRO A 30 -7.48 -14.88 7.68
CA PRO A 30 -6.20 -14.95 8.39
C PRO A 30 -4.99 -14.80 7.46
N THR A 31 -4.99 -15.51 6.32
CA THR A 31 -3.93 -15.42 5.32
C THR A 31 -3.78 -14.03 4.73
N ALA A 32 -4.89 -13.30 4.51
CA ALA A 32 -4.81 -11.92 4.03
C ALA A 32 -4.18 -10.99 5.08
N VAL A 33 -4.43 -11.23 6.37
CA VAL A 33 -3.80 -10.47 7.45
C VAL A 33 -2.28 -10.72 7.50
N GLU A 34 -1.87 -11.98 7.41
CA GLU A 34 -0.45 -12.36 7.39
C GLU A 34 0.29 -11.71 6.21
N ARG A 35 -0.28 -11.81 5.00
CA ARG A 35 0.29 -11.16 3.81
C ARG A 35 0.36 -9.64 3.94
N LEU A 36 -0.63 -9.03 4.58
CA LEU A 36 -0.64 -7.59 4.80
C LEU A 36 0.45 -7.17 5.80
N ASP A 37 0.77 -8.00 6.79
CA ASP A 37 1.88 -7.77 7.72
C ASP A 37 3.24 -7.87 7.04
N GLU A 38 3.43 -8.89 6.20
CA GLU A 38 4.63 -9.06 5.38
C GLU A 38 4.87 -7.82 4.50
N LEU A 39 3.85 -7.40 3.75
CA LEU A 39 3.91 -6.21 2.89
C LEU A 39 4.17 -4.93 3.69
N ALA A 40 3.51 -4.74 4.83
CA ALA A 40 3.76 -3.57 5.66
C ALA A 40 5.21 -3.55 6.18
N ALA A 41 5.76 -4.71 6.56
CA ALA A 41 7.14 -4.85 7.01
C ALA A 41 8.16 -4.56 5.90
N GLU A 42 7.92 -4.99 4.66
CA GLU A 42 8.77 -4.66 3.50
C GLU A 42 8.89 -3.15 3.28
N PHE A 43 7.81 -2.41 3.53
CA PHE A 43 7.80 -0.95 3.44
C PHE A 43 8.28 -0.25 4.72
N GLN A 44 8.64 -1.00 5.76
CA GLN A 44 8.99 -0.50 7.11
C GLN A 44 7.87 0.35 7.73
N LEU A 45 6.61 -0.04 7.50
CA LEU A 45 5.43 0.64 7.98
C LEU A 45 4.63 -0.24 8.95
N SER A 46 3.81 0.40 9.78
CA SER A 46 2.74 -0.32 10.45
C SER A 46 1.65 -0.70 9.46
N ARG A 47 0.90 -1.77 9.75
CA ARG A 47 -0.24 -2.22 8.93
C ARG A 47 -1.23 -1.10 8.61
N SER A 48 -1.59 -0.28 9.59
CA SER A 48 -2.54 0.83 9.40
C SER A 48 -1.96 1.95 8.54
N GLU A 49 -0.68 2.29 8.71
CA GLU A 49 0.01 3.27 7.88
C GLU A 49 0.12 2.78 6.42
N PHE A 50 0.42 1.49 6.23
CA PHE A 50 0.47 0.89 4.90
C PHE A 50 -0.89 0.97 4.19
N ILE A 51 -1.99 0.60 4.88
CA ILE A 51 -3.36 0.75 4.34
C ILE A 51 -3.68 2.22 4.04
N GLU A 52 -3.32 3.15 4.92
CA GLU A 52 -3.57 4.58 4.69
C GLU A 52 -2.85 5.09 3.44
N ARG A 53 -1.59 4.69 3.22
CA ARG A 53 -0.82 5.09 2.03
C ARG A 53 -1.37 4.48 0.75
N ILE A 54 -1.88 3.26 0.81
CA ILE A 54 -2.65 2.66 -0.29
C ILE A 54 -3.90 3.50 -0.60
N ALA A 55 -4.71 3.80 0.40
CA ALA A 55 -5.96 4.56 0.24
C ALA A 55 -5.72 5.98 -0.28
N ARG A 56 -4.60 6.61 0.12
CA ARG A 56 -4.17 7.93 -0.35
C ARG A 56 -3.41 7.89 -1.69
N ARG A 57 -3.29 6.72 -2.34
CA ARG A 57 -2.57 6.51 -3.61
C ARG A 57 -1.09 6.90 -3.57
N ILE A 58 -0.48 6.88 -2.39
CA ILE A 58 0.97 7.03 -2.22
C ILE A 58 1.65 5.71 -2.58
N ILE A 59 1.03 4.58 -2.20
CA ILE A 59 1.37 3.26 -2.70
C ILE A 59 0.38 2.94 -3.82
N PRO A 60 0.84 2.66 -5.04
CA PRO A 60 -0.03 2.38 -6.18
C PRO A 60 -0.76 1.05 -5.97
N VAL A 61 -2.03 0.99 -6.40
CA VAL A 61 -2.83 -0.23 -6.42
C VAL A 61 -3.11 -0.61 -7.86
N GLY A 62 -2.53 -1.73 -8.29
CA GLY A 62 -2.63 -2.22 -9.65
C GLY A 62 -1.88 -1.35 -10.66
N THR A 63 -1.46 -1.98 -11.75
CA THR A 63 -1.11 -1.27 -12.97
C THR A 63 -2.43 -1.02 -13.71
N PRO A 64 -2.76 0.19 -14.19
CA PRO A 64 -3.79 0.29 -15.22
C PRO A 64 -3.31 -0.59 -16.38
N TRP A 65 -4.14 -1.56 -16.79
CA TRP A 65 -3.87 -2.41 -17.94
C TRP A 65 -3.86 -1.55 -19.21
N LEU A 66 -2.80 -0.77 -19.41
CA LEU A 66 -2.51 -0.14 -20.68
C LEU A 66 -1.87 -1.21 -21.55
N HIS A 67 -2.73 -1.88 -22.33
CA HIS A 67 -2.45 -2.65 -23.54
C HIS A 67 -0.96 -2.82 -23.88
N THR A 68 -0.35 -3.90 -23.41
CA THR A 68 0.81 -4.52 -24.07
C THR A 68 0.31 -5.16 -25.36
N VAL A 69 0.07 -4.33 -26.37
CA VAL A 69 0.05 -4.74 -27.77
C VAL A 69 0.74 -3.62 -28.56
N SER A 70 2.07 -3.66 -28.62
CA SER A 70 2.81 -2.88 -29.60
C SER A 70 4.10 -3.60 -29.99
N SER A 71 4.18 -3.87 -31.29
CA SER A 71 5.33 -4.33 -32.09
C SER A 71 5.89 -5.73 -31.86
N MET A 72 5.18 -6.74 -32.37
CA MET A 72 5.81 -7.87 -33.08
C MET A 72 5.14 -8.02 -34.44
N ASP A 73 5.29 -7.02 -35.29
CA ASP A 73 5.00 -7.10 -36.74
C ASP A 73 6.11 -6.35 -37.51
N GLU A 74 7.34 -6.82 -37.38
CA GLU A 74 8.38 -6.56 -38.39
C GLU A 74 9.20 -7.83 -38.53
N HIS A 75 8.82 -8.67 -39.49
CA HIS A 75 9.71 -9.41 -40.37
C HIS A 75 8.84 -10.11 -41.43
N ASN A 76 8.34 -9.34 -42.39
CA ASN A 76 7.89 -9.91 -43.65
C ASN A 76 9.10 -10.11 -44.57
N ALA A 77 9.16 -11.32 -45.10
CA ALA A 77 10.15 -11.91 -45.97
C ALA A 77 10.80 -10.94 -46.98
N ALA A 78 12.14 -10.85 -46.92
CA ALA A 78 12.97 -10.42 -48.03
C ALA A 78 14.09 -11.45 -48.22
N GLU A 79 13.74 -12.63 -48.73
CA GLU A 79 14.67 -13.51 -49.44
C GLU A 79 13.88 -14.33 -50.48
N SER A 80 13.74 -13.74 -51.66
CA SER A 80 13.49 -14.43 -52.92
C SER A 80 13.92 -13.51 -54.04
N GLN A 81 15.17 -13.65 -54.49
CA GLN A 81 15.60 -13.83 -55.88
C GLN A 81 17.13 -13.76 -55.99
#